data_AF-A0A2T9ZHX6-F1
#
_entry.id   AF-A0A2T9ZHX6-F1
#
_cell.length_a   1.000
_cell.length_b   1.000
_cell.length_c   1.000
_cell.angle_alpha   90.00
_cell.angle_beta   90.00
_cell.angle_gamma   90.00
#
_symmetry.space_group_name_H-M   'P 1'
#
loop_
_entity.id
_entity.type
_entity.pdbx_description
1 polymer ?
#
loop_
_entity_poly.entity_id
_entity_poly.type
_entity_poly.pdbx_seq_one_letter_code
_entity_poly.pdbx_strand_id
1 'polypeptide(L)'
;MPIVHSVNTVYSKTLAETRARTIHLYRTFQKAVPTIVKEYRFNYPSAELRKKIRAEFERNKAISDIGAINIALFKGETEYEEIVNCWKQINHFQNYFDEGYKPKPQITTDSNFVQRFLEGKA
;
A
#
# COMPACT_ATOMS: atom_id res chain seq x y z
N MET A 1 -16.25 4.51 13.31
CA MET A 1 -16.14 3.03 13.30
C MET A 1 -15.82 2.49 14.69
N PRO A 2 -16.18 1.25 15.07
CA PRO A 2 -15.59 0.61 16.26
C PRO A 2 -14.07 0.43 16.03
N ILE A 3 -13.29 0.63 17.08
CA ILE A 3 -11.82 0.50 17.04
C ILE A 3 -11.46 -0.93 16.65
N VAL A 4 -10.63 -1.08 15.62
CA VAL A 4 -10.03 -2.37 15.28
C VAL A 4 -8.83 -2.56 16.19
N HIS A 5 -8.79 -3.69 16.89
CA HIS A 5 -7.65 -4.04 17.73
C HIS A 5 -6.52 -4.65 16.91
N SER A 6 -5.30 -4.41 17.37
CA SER A 6 -4.12 -5.02 16.79
C SER A 6 -4.21 -6.54 16.73
N VAL A 7 -3.73 -7.10 15.63
CA VAL A 7 -3.69 -8.54 15.38
C VAL A 7 -2.37 -9.09 15.89
N ASN A 8 -2.43 -10.24 16.58
CA ASN A 8 -1.22 -10.93 17.00
C ASN A 8 -0.37 -11.33 15.79
N THR A 9 0.94 -11.11 15.86
CA THR A 9 1.85 -11.48 14.79
C THR A 9 1.88 -12.99 14.61
N VAL A 10 1.42 -13.46 13.46
CA VAL A 10 1.48 -14.87 13.06
C VAL A 10 2.45 -15.05 11.91
N TYR A 11 3.31 -16.07 11.98
CA TYR A 11 4.19 -16.48 10.90
C TYR A 11 3.66 -17.75 10.23
N SER A 12 3.24 -17.63 8.98
CA SER A 12 2.78 -18.75 8.16
C SER A 12 3.97 -19.56 7.65
N LYS A 13 3.86 -20.89 7.73
CA LYS A 13 4.94 -21.82 7.36
C LYS A 13 4.84 -22.29 5.92
N THR A 14 3.67 -22.18 5.30
CA THR A 14 3.39 -22.67 3.95
C THR A 14 2.87 -21.55 3.04
N LEU A 15 3.09 -21.69 1.74
CA LEU A 15 2.56 -20.75 0.73
C LEU A 15 1.02 -20.78 0.64
N ALA A 16 0.40 -21.90 0.99
CA ALA A 16 -1.05 -22.01 1.03
C ALA A 16 -1.65 -21.15 2.16
N GLU A 17 -1.04 -21.20 3.35
CA GLU A 17 -1.44 -20.35 4.49
C GLU A 17 -1.23 -18.87 4.19
N THR A 18 -0.06 -18.48 3.66
CA THR A 18 0.20 -17.08 3.32
C THR A 18 -0.82 -16.58 2.30
N ARG A 19 -1.11 -17.36 1.25
CA ARG A 19 -2.12 -17.02 0.25
C ARG A 19 -3.50 -16.81 0.86
N ALA A 20 -3.94 -17.69 1.75
CA ALA A 20 -5.23 -17.56 2.43
C ALA A 20 -5.31 -16.26 3.23
N ARG A 21 -4.23 -15.93 3.98
CA ARG A 21 -4.14 -14.68 4.75
C ARG A 21 -4.08 -13.44 3.86
N THR A 22 -3.34 -13.48 2.75
CA THR A 22 -3.29 -12.36 1.78
C THR A 22 -4.68 -12.09 1.19
N ILE A 23 -5.41 -13.14 0.81
CA ILE A 23 -6.78 -13.00 0.28
C ILE A 23 -7.72 -12.47 1.36
N HIS A 24 -7.58 -12.94 2.60
CA HIS A 24 -8.37 -12.43 3.73
C HIS A 24 -8.13 -10.94 3.93
N LEU A 25 -6.87 -10.51 4.06
CA LEU A 25 -6.49 -9.11 4.25
C LEU A 25 -7.01 -8.24 3.09
N TYR A 26 -6.82 -8.68 1.84
CA TYR A 26 -7.34 -7.97 0.66
C TYR A 26 -8.86 -7.77 0.70
N ARG A 27 -9.62 -8.81 1.07
CA ARG A 27 -11.09 -8.72 1.20
C ARG A 27 -11.49 -7.78 2.33
N THR A 28 -10.77 -7.80 3.44
CA THR A 28 -11.00 -6.92 4.60
C THR A 28 -10.81 -5.45 4.20
N PHE A 29 -9.72 -5.11 3.50
CA PHE A 29 -9.53 -3.79 2.91
C PHE A 29 -10.69 -3.39 1.98
N GLN A 30 -11.06 -4.26 1.03
CA GLN A 30 -12.11 -3.95 0.05
C GLN A 30 -13.48 -3.69 0.68
N LYS A 31 -13.78 -4.36 1.81
CA LYS A 31 -14.99 -4.13 2.59
C LYS A 31 -14.95 -2.81 3.37
N ALA A 32 -13.78 -2.40 3.85
CA ALA A 32 -13.62 -1.17 4.63
C ALA A 32 -13.66 0.12 3.78
N VAL A 33 -13.43 0.03 2.46
CA VAL A 33 -13.36 1.18 1.54
C VAL A 33 -14.50 2.20 1.69
N PRO A 34 -15.80 1.82 1.68
CA PRO A 34 -16.89 2.79 1.82
C PRO A 34 -16.79 3.59 3.11
N THR A 35 -16.34 2.96 4.19
CA THR A 35 -16.20 3.63 5.48
C THR A 35 -14.96 4.51 5.51
N ILE A 36 -13.83 4.06 4.96
CA ILE A 36 -12.62 4.88 4.82
C ILE A 36 -12.94 6.16 4.05
N VAL A 37 -13.62 6.07 2.90
CA VAL A 37 -14.02 7.24 2.10
C VAL A 37 -14.88 8.22 2.90
N LYS A 38 -15.80 7.70 3.72
CA LYS A 38 -16.67 8.52 4.56
C LYS A 38 -15.92 9.21 5.71
N GLU A 39 -15.11 8.47 6.46
CA GLU A 39 -14.38 8.98 7.63
C GLU A 39 -13.31 10.00 7.22
N TYR A 40 -12.56 9.71 6.14
CA TYR A 40 -11.53 10.59 5.61
C TYR A 40 -12.05 11.71 4.72
N ARG A 41 -13.35 11.75 4.42
CA ARG A 41 -13.95 12.68 3.45
C ARG A 41 -13.14 12.74 2.15
N PHE A 42 -12.86 11.56 1.60
CA PHE A 42 -11.96 11.42 0.47
C PHE A 42 -12.56 12.03 -0.79
N ASN A 43 -11.79 12.85 -1.51
CA ASN A 43 -12.27 13.57 -2.70
C ASN A 43 -12.43 12.68 -3.95
N TYR A 44 -11.82 11.49 -3.94
CA TYR A 44 -11.87 10.58 -5.08
C TYR A 44 -13.01 9.55 -4.95
N PRO A 45 -13.52 9.02 -6.07
CA PRO A 45 -14.52 7.96 -6.04
C PRO A 45 -14.01 6.71 -5.33
N SER A 46 -14.89 6.01 -4.60
CA SER A 46 -14.53 4.77 -3.90
C SER A 46 -13.94 3.70 -4.83
N ALA A 47 -14.32 3.69 -6.11
CA ALA A 47 -13.77 2.78 -7.12
C ALA A 47 -12.26 2.99 -7.34
N GLU A 48 -11.78 4.22 -7.25
CA GLU A 48 -10.37 4.56 -7.43
C GLU A 48 -9.53 4.04 -6.26
N LEU A 49 -10.03 4.22 -5.02
CA LEU A 49 -9.39 3.64 -3.84
C LEU A 49 -9.31 2.11 -3.92
N ARG A 50 -10.37 1.43 -4.39
CA ARG A 50 -10.34 -0.03 -4.61
C ARG A 50 -9.29 -0.45 -5.62
N LYS A 51 -9.14 0.30 -6.71
CA LYS A 51 -8.12 0.07 -7.74
C LYS A 51 -6.72 0.26 -7.15
N LYS A 52 -6.51 1.32 -6.36
CA LYS A 52 -5.22 1.60 -5.72
C LYS A 52 -4.82 0.50 -4.73
N ILE A 53 -5.75 0.05 -3.88
CA ILE A 53 -5.54 -1.10 -2.99
C ILE A 53 -5.11 -2.31 -3.81
N ARG A 54 -5.83 -2.65 -4.89
CA ARG A 54 -5.45 -3.76 -5.77
C ARG A 54 -4.04 -3.58 -6.35
N ALA A 55 -3.68 -2.38 -6.81
CA ALA A 55 -2.36 -2.11 -7.36
C ALA A 55 -1.23 -2.32 -6.33
N GLU A 56 -1.44 -1.95 -5.07
CA GLU A 56 -0.45 -2.19 -4.00
C GLU A 56 -0.27 -3.69 -3.70
N PHE A 57 -1.34 -4.49 -3.75
CA PHE A 57 -1.24 -5.95 -3.63
C PHE A 57 -0.54 -6.58 -4.83
N GLU A 58 -0.85 -6.13 -6.05
CA GLU A 58 -0.19 -6.62 -7.28
C GLU A 58 1.29 -6.23 -7.33
N ARG A 59 1.69 -5.09 -6.74
CA ARG A 59 3.11 -4.67 -6.64
C ARG A 59 3.97 -5.75 -5.96
N ASN A 60 3.40 -6.47 -5.01
CA ASN A 60 4.10 -7.49 -4.24
C ASN A 60 3.88 -8.91 -4.80
N LYS A 61 3.25 -9.06 -5.97
CA LYS A 61 2.89 -10.36 -6.55
C LYS A 61 4.09 -11.27 -6.86
N ALA A 62 5.23 -10.68 -7.21
CA ALA A 62 6.43 -11.42 -7.59
C ALA A 62 7.22 -11.99 -6.39
N ILE A 63 6.82 -11.68 -5.15
CA ILE A 63 7.50 -12.17 -3.95
C ILE A 63 7.21 -13.67 -3.80
N SER A 64 8.26 -14.49 -3.86
CA SER A 64 8.17 -15.95 -3.66
C SER A 64 8.63 -16.40 -2.28
N ASP A 65 9.49 -15.63 -1.60
CA ASP A 65 10.01 -15.97 -0.29
C ASP A 65 8.93 -15.84 0.80
N ILE A 66 8.75 -16.91 1.58
CA ILE A 66 7.75 -16.99 2.65
C ILE A 66 8.05 -15.98 3.76
N GLY A 67 9.33 -15.75 4.08
CA GLY A 67 9.73 -14.76 5.09
C GLY A 67 9.31 -13.35 4.68
N ALA A 68 9.67 -12.95 3.46
CA ALA A 68 9.26 -11.68 2.88
C ALA A 68 7.73 -11.51 2.80
N ILE A 69 6.98 -12.55 2.42
CA ILE A 69 5.50 -12.49 2.39
C ILE A 69 4.92 -12.26 3.78
N ASN A 70 5.43 -12.94 4.81
CA ASN A 70 4.97 -12.75 6.19
C ASN A 70 5.22 -11.31 6.68
N ILE A 71 6.39 -10.74 6.38
CA ILE A 71 6.70 -9.34 6.72
C ILE A 71 5.76 -8.39 5.98
N ALA A 72 5.49 -8.64 4.69
CA ALA A 72 4.56 -7.83 3.90
C ALA A 72 3.12 -7.92 4.43
N LEU A 73 2.67 -9.11 4.83
CA LEU A 73 1.37 -9.32 5.47
C LEU A 73 1.26 -8.56 6.78
N PHE A 74 2.26 -8.65 7.65
CA PHE A 74 2.29 -7.93 8.92
C PHE A 74 2.20 -6.42 8.70
N LYS A 75 3.03 -5.86 7.80
CA LYS A 75 2.96 -4.44 7.41
C LYS A 75 1.57 -4.05 6.89
N GLY A 76 0.93 -4.91 6.10
CA GLY A 76 -0.40 -4.67 5.56
C GLY A 76 -1.50 -4.70 6.63
N GLU A 77 -1.39 -5.57 7.64
CA GLU A 77 -2.30 -5.60 8.79
C GLU A 77 -2.13 -4.34 9.66
N THR A 78 -0.90 -3.91 9.93
CA THR A 78 -0.62 -2.65 10.65
C THR A 78 -1.17 -1.44 9.89
N GLU A 79 -0.93 -1.38 8.58
CA GLU A 79 -1.47 -0.32 7.72
C GLU A 79 -3.00 -0.27 7.77
N TYR A 80 -3.66 -1.42 7.76
CA TYR A 80 -5.12 -1.50 7.88
C TYR A 80 -5.61 -0.94 9.22
N GLU A 81 -4.95 -1.28 10.33
CA GLU A 81 -5.27 -0.79 11.66
C GLU A 81 -5.13 0.74 11.73
N GLU A 82 -4.01 1.27 11.25
CA GLU A 82 -3.73 2.71 11.24
C GLU A 82 -4.76 3.51 10.41
N ILE A 83 -5.24 2.92 9.31
CA ILE A 83 -6.26 3.51 8.45
C ILE A 83 -7.63 3.47 9.11
N VAL A 84 -8.06 2.31 9.58
CA VAL A 84 -9.44 2.14 10.07
C VAL A 84 -9.65 2.84 11.41
N ASN A 85 -8.61 2.95 12.22
CA ASN A 85 -8.65 3.69 13.48
C ASN A 85 -8.41 5.20 13.32
N CYS A 86 -8.30 5.69 12.08
CA CYS A 86 -8.03 7.10 11.78
C CYS A 86 -6.73 7.63 12.41
N TRP A 87 -5.71 6.79 12.57
CA TRP A 87 -4.39 7.20 13.06
C TRP A 87 -3.56 7.88 11.95
N LYS A 88 -3.74 7.44 10.70
CA LYS A 88 -3.23 8.19 9.54
C LYS A 88 -4.09 9.39 9.23
N GLN A 89 -3.47 10.45 8.75
CA GLN A 89 -4.14 11.63 8.18
C GLN A 89 -4.28 11.53 6.65
N ILE A 90 -5.15 12.35 6.06
CA ILE A 90 -5.44 12.36 4.61
C ILE A 90 -4.20 12.54 3.72
N ASN A 91 -3.21 13.33 4.15
CA ASN A 91 -1.96 13.53 3.40
C ASN A 91 -1.20 12.21 3.18
N HIS A 92 -1.23 11.31 4.18
CA HIS A 92 -0.62 9.98 4.04
C HIS A 92 -1.33 9.14 2.98
N PHE A 93 -2.65 9.29 2.82
CA PHE A 93 -3.37 8.63 1.74
C PHE A 93 -3.00 9.19 0.38
N GLN A 94 -2.91 10.51 0.26
CA GLN A 94 -2.54 11.17 -0.99
C GLN A 94 -1.18 10.71 -1.51
N ASN A 95 -0.23 10.41 -0.62
CA ASN A 95 1.07 9.82 -1.00
C ASN A 95 0.96 8.48 -1.74
N TYR A 96 -0.13 7.70 -1.57
CA TYR A 96 -0.35 6.50 -2.38
C TYR A 96 -0.84 6.84 -3.79
N PHE A 97 -1.50 7.97 -4.01
CA PHE A 97 -2.00 8.40 -5.31
C PHE A 97 -0.95 9.19 -6.09
N ASP A 98 -0.10 9.95 -5.39
CA ASP A 98 1.01 10.68 -6.00
C ASP A 98 2.17 9.75 -6.33
N GLU A 99 2.17 9.21 -7.54
CA GLU A 99 3.32 8.47 -8.08
C GLU A 99 4.62 9.28 -8.14
N GLY A 100 4.53 10.61 -8.05
CA GLY A 100 5.65 11.56 -8.09
C GLY A 100 6.26 11.92 -6.73
N TYR A 101 5.66 11.52 -5.60
CA TYR A 101 6.20 11.85 -4.27
C TYR A 101 7.42 11.00 -3.89
N LYS A 102 7.49 9.76 -4.41
CA LYS A 102 8.78 9.07 -4.45
C LYS A 102 9.62 9.83 -5.48
N PRO A 103 10.83 10.33 -5.14
CA PRO A 103 11.73 10.84 -6.14
C PRO A 103 12.10 9.67 -7.06
N LYS A 104 11.27 9.44 -8.10
CA LYS A 104 11.70 8.69 -9.25
C LYS A 104 12.85 9.53 -9.79
N PRO A 105 14.06 8.97 -9.97
CA PRO A 105 15.04 9.67 -10.80
C PRO A 105 14.28 10.01 -12.08
N GLN A 106 14.23 11.29 -12.42
CA GLN A 106 13.69 11.74 -13.70
C GLN A 106 14.65 11.18 -14.75
N ILE A 107 14.53 9.90 -15.05
CA ILE A 107 15.05 9.31 -16.26
C ILE A 107 14.04 9.78 -17.30
N THR A 108 14.13 11.07 -17.65
CA THR A 108 13.68 11.49 -18.96
C THR A 108 14.46 10.60 -19.91
N THR A 109 13.75 9.81 -20.71
CA THR A 109 14.30 8.93 -21.74
C THR A 109 15.26 9.68 -22.69
N ASP A 110 15.26 11.01 -22.62
CA ASP A 110 16.04 11.96 -23.42
C ASP A 110 17.15 12.72 -22.66
N SER A 111 17.44 12.42 -21.38
CA SER A 111 18.53 13.12 -20.66
C SER A 111 19.92 12.60 -21.06
N ASN A 112 20.54 13.31 -21.99
CA ASN A 112 21.98 13.19 -22.26
C ASN A 112 22.79 13.35 -20.95
N PHE A 113 23.93 12.68 -20.85
CA PHE A 113 24.87 12.77 -19.71
C PHE A 113 25.11 14.22 -19.23
N VAL A 114 25.20 15.16 -20.18
CA VAL A 114 25.38 16.61 -19.90
C VAL A 114 24.26 17.16 -19.02
N GLN A 115 23.00 16.81 -19.27
CA GLN A 115 21.88 17.29 -18.48
C GLN A 115 21.93 16.74 -17.05
N ARG A 116 22.26 15.45 -16.90
CA ARG A 116 22.45 14.84 -15.57
C ARG A 116 23.63 15.45 -14.81
N PHE A 117 24.70 15.80 -15.50
CA PHE A 117 25.87 16.47 -14.92
C PHE A 117 25.54 17.88 -14.44
N LEU A 118 24.82 18.67 -15.25
CA LEU A 118 24.37 20.02 -14.89
C LEU A 118 23.38 20.02 -13.72
N GLU A 119 22.53 18.99 -13.62
CA GLU A 119 21.60 18.81 -12.50
C GLU A 119 22.26 18.23 -11.22
N GLY A 120 23.55 17.87 -11.25
CA GLY A 120 24.25 17.25 -10.12
C GLY A 120 23.80 15.82 -9.83
N LYS A 121 23.25 15.12 -10.82
CA LYS A 121 22.70 13.74 -10.75
C LYS A 121 23.48 12.75 -11.64
N ALA A 122 24.67 13.13 -12.11
CA ALA A 122 25.56 12.29 -12.93
C ALA A 122 26.32 11.28 -12.07
#